data_AF-A0A2S1SHC6-F1
#
_entry.id   AF-A0A2S1SHC6-F1
#
_cell.length_a   1.000
_cell.length_b   1.000
_cell.length_c   1.000
_cell.angle_alpha   90.00
_cell.angle_beta   90.00
_cell.angle_gamma   90.00
#
_symmetry.space_group_name_H-M   'P 1'
#
loop_
_entity.id
_entity.type
_entity.pdbx_description
1 polymer ?
#
loop_
_entity_poly.entity_id
_entity_poly.type
_entity_poly.pdbx_seq_one_letter_code
_entity_poly.pdbx_strand_id
1 'polypeptide(L)'
;MKTLSLMMSVVVFVASGYFFVTDLRQTTELNYLIYMSLLVILMLICIVGVMINLPMILRQRRKVRTLIYNSYSSKRIPNKEFDKQLSIH
;
A
#
# COMPACT_ATOMS: atom_id res chain seq x y z
N MET A 1 -6.50 8.49 2.55
CA MET A 1 -5.45 8.90 3.51
C MET A 1 -4.38 7.82 3.69
N LYS A 2 -4.70 6.61 4.15
CA LYS A 2 -3.68 5.56 4.36
C LYS A 2 -3.12 4.93 3.08
N THR A 3 -3.87 4.96 1.97
CA THR A 3 -3.40 4.55 0.63
C THR A 3 -2.34 5.50 0.04
N LEU A 4 -2.44 6.80 0.33
CA LEU A 4 -1.41 7.79 -0.04
C LEU A 4 -0.10 7.53 0.70
N SER A 5 -0.17 7.16 1.99
CA SER A 5 0.99 6.74 2.75
C SER A 5 1.66 5.49 2.17
N LEU A 6 0.88 4.54 1.63
CA LEU A 6 1.46 3.39 0.91
C LEU A 6 2.16 3.81 -0.38
N MET A 7 1.54 4.67 -1.19
CA MET A 7 2.16 5.18 -2.42
C MET A 7 3.45 5.94 -2.11
N MET A 8 3.45 6.81 -1.10
CA MET A 8 4.66 7.52 -0.66
C MET A 8 5.75 6.55 -0.22
N SER A 9 5.42 5.51 0.57
CA SER A 9 6.39 4.50 0.99
C SER A 9 6.99 3.73 -0.18
N VAL A 10 6.19 3.38 -1.19
CA VAL A 10 6.68 2.70 -2.40
C VAL A 10 7.58 3.61 -3.22
N VAL A 11 7.20 4.88 -3.40
CA VAL A 11 8.02 5.86 -4.14
C VAL A 11 9.36 6.07 -3.45
N VAL A 12 9.36 6.27 -2.13
CA VAL A 12 10.59 6.45 -1.35
C VAL A 12 11.46 5.19 -1.39
N PHE A 13 10.87 3.99 -1.36
CA PHE A 13 11.60 2.73 -1.50
C PHE A 13 12.28 2.58 -2.87
N VAL A 14 11.60 2.96 -3.95
CA VAL A 14 12.18 2.90 -5.30
C VAL A 14 13.29 3.94 -5.45
N ALA A 15 13.08 5.16 -4.94
CA ALA A 15 14.10 6.21 -4.97
C ALA A 15 15.34 5.81 -4.17
N SER A 16 15.19 5.31 -2.94
CA SER A 16 16.32 4.88 -2.11
C SER A 16 17.05 3.69 -2.71
N GLY A 17 16.32 2.72 -3.29
CA GLY A 17 16.91 1.60 -4.01
C GLY A 17 17.70 2.05 -5.25
N TYR A 18 17.20 3.05 -5.99
CA TYR A 18 17.91 3.63 -7.13
C TYR A 18 19.23 4.27 -6.69
N PHE A 19 19.18 5.15 -5.69
CA PHE A 19 20.38 5.79 -5.13
C PHE A 19 21.37 4.75 -4.59
N PHE A 20 20.88 3.73 -3.89
CA PHE A 20 21.72 2.63 -3.41
C PHE A 20 22.44 1.92 -4.56
N VAL A 21 21.74 1.58 -5.65
CA VAL A 21 22.36 0.89 -6.79
C VAL A 21 23.32 1.78 -7.57
N THR A 22 23.01 3.07 -7.74
CA THR A 22 23.87 4.00 -8.48
C THR A 22 25.12 4.39 -7.70
N ASP A 23 24.99 4.60 -6.39
CA ASP A 23 26.08 5.08 -5.55
C ASP A 23 27.02 3.95 -5.13
N LEU A 24 26.68 2.66 -5.28
CA LEU A 24 27.49 1.47 -4.90
C LEU A 24 28.95 1.46 -5.43
N ARG A 25 29.29 2.34 -6.37
CA ARG A 25 30.56 2.36 -7.10
C ARG A 25 31.58 3.39 -6.58
N GLN A 26 31.22 4.23 -5.61
CA GLN A 26 32.08 5.31 -5.13
C GLN A 26 32.71 5.00 -3.75
N THR A 27 34.01 4.66 -3.76
CA THR A 27 35.06 4.93 -2.76
C THR A 27 34.79 4.75 -1.25
N THR A 28 35.74 4.08 -0.58
CA THR A 28 35.83 3.78 0.87
C THR A 28 36.10 5.01 1.76
N GLU A 29 35.26 6.03 1.68
CA GLU A 29 35.28 7.16 2.60
C GLU A 29 34.27 6.92 3.75
N LEU A 30 34.59 7.33 4.98
CA LEU A 30 33.69 7.15 6.13
C LEU A 30 32.31 7.80 5.91
N ASN A 31 32.28 8.93 5.20
CA ASN A 31 31.04 9.62 4.83
C ASN A 31 30.15 8.76 3.92
N TYR A 32 30.78 8.01 3.01
CA TYR A 32 30.09 7.11 2.11
C TYR A 32 29.48 5.91 2.87
N LEU A 33 30.21 5.38 3.86
CA LEU A 33 29.70 4.32 4.74
C LEU A 33 28.46 4.77 5.52
N ILE A 34 28.49 5.99 6.07
CA ILE A 34 27.35 6.59 6.78
C ILE A 34 26.17 6.78 5.83
N TYR A 35 26.39 7.33 4.63
CA TYR A 35 25.36 7.50 3.61
C TYR A 35 24.70 6.16 3.22
N MET A 36 25.50 5.13 2.97
CA MET A 36 25.00 3.79 2.67
C MET A 36 24.19 3.19 3.82
N SER A 37 24.64 3.34 5.07
CA SER A 37 23.88 2.86 6.23
C SER A 37 22.52 3.57 6.39
N LEU A 38 22.46 4.88 6.13
CA LEU A 38 21.21 5.65 6.16
C LEU A 38 20.23 5.18 5.07
N LEU A 39 20.72 4.91 3.86
CA LEU A 39 19.91 4.35 2.78
C LEU A 39 19.32 2.99 3.16
N VAL A 40 20.11 2.12 3.81
CA VAL A 40 19.65 0.81 4.28
C VAL A 40 18.58 0.96 5.37
N ILE A 41 18.78 1.84 6.35
CA ILE A 41 17.79 2.12 7.39
C ILE A 41 16.49 2.65 6.77
N LEU A 42 16.60 3.56 5.80
CA LEU A 42 15.45 4.11 5.09
C LEU A 42 14.67 3.02 4.33
N MET A 43 15.38 2.09 3.66
CA MET A 43 14.77 0.93 3.01
C MET A 43 14.01 0.04 4.01
N LEU A 44 14.60 -0.25 5.18
CA LEU A 44 13.96 -1.06 6.22
C LEU A 44 12.68 -0.40 6.75
N ILE A 45 12.72 0.92 7.02
CA ILE A 45 11.54 1.67 7.47
C ILE A 45 10.44 1.64 6.41
N CYS A 46 10.80 1.74 5.13
CA CYS A 46 9.84 1.60 4.03
C CYS A 46 9.18 0.22 3.99
N ILE A 47 9.95 -0.86 4.17
CA ILE A 47 9.41 -2.23 4.22
C ILE A 47 8.41 -2.40 5.38
N VAL A 48 8.76 -1.90 6.57
CA VAL A 48 7.87 -1.93 7.74
C VAL A 48 6.58 -1.14 7.46
N GLY A 49 6.69 0.03 6.83
CA GLY A 49 5.54 0.83 6.40
C GLY A 49 4.60 0.10 5.45
N VAL A 50 5.14 -0.65 4.49
CA VAL A 50 4.36 -1.49 3.58
C VAL A 50 3.70 -2.65 4.34
N MET A 51 4.44 -3.36 5.20
CA MET A 51 3.92 -4.50 5.97
C MET A 51 2.71 -4.14 6.84
N ILE A 52 2.75 -3.00 7.53
CA ILE A 52 1.64 -2.53 8.38
C ILE A 52 0.38 -2.25 7.55
N ASN A 53 0.55 -1.76 6.33
CA ASN A 53 -0.55 -1.27 5.50
C ASN A 53 -1.12 -2.36 4.53
N LEU A 54 -0.35 -3.43 4.28
CA LEU A 54 -0.73 -4.59 3.47
C LEU A 54 -2.01 -5.33 3.94
N PRO A 55 -2.16 -5.74 5.21
CA PRO A 55 -3.35 -6.48 5.66
C PRO A 55 -4.63 -5.64 5.57
N MET A 56 -4.49 -4.31 5.69
CA MET A 56 -5.60 -3.38 5.61
C MET A 56 -6.13 -3.25 4.17
N ILE A 57 -5.23 -3.23 3.17
CA ILE A 57 -5.60 -3.27 1.75
C ILE A 57 -6.26 -4.61 1.39
N LEU A 58 -5.73 -5.73 1.87
CA LEU A 58 -6.35 -7.05 1.64
C LEU A 58 -7.78 -7.12 2.19
N ARG A 59 -8.02 -6.56 3.39
CA ARG A 59 -9.36 -6.50 3.98
C ARG A 59 -10.30 -5.59 3.19
N GLN A 60 -9.80 -4.47 2.68
CA GLN A 60 -10.58 -3.51 1.91
C GLN A 60 -10.94 -4.07 0.51
N ARG A 61 -10.01 -4.76 -0.15
CA ARG A 61 -10.24 -5.45 -1.44
C ARG A 61 -11.31 -6.54 -1.32
N ARG A 62 -11.34 -7.29 -0.20
CA ARG A 62 -12.40 -8.28 0.07
C ARG A 62 -13.79 -7.62 0.13
N LYS A 63 -13.94 -6.51 0.86
CA LYS A 63 -15.22 -5.78 0.92
C LYS A 63 -15.72 -5.29 -0.44
N VAL A 64 -14.82 -4.73 -1.27
CA VAL A 64 -15.18 -4.25 -2.61
C VAL A 64 -15.59 -5.41 -3.52
N ARG A 65 -14.90 -6.55 -3.45
CA ARG A 65 -15.25 -7.74 -4.23
C ARG A 65 -16.63 -8.28 -3.83
N THR A 66 -16.97 -8.30 -2.54
CA THR A 66 -18.31 -8.68 -2.07
C THR A 66 -19.39 -7.72 -2.59
N LEU A 67 -19.13 -6.40 -2.61
CA LEU A 67 -20.08 -5.42 -3.13
C LEU A 67 -20.32 -5.58 -4.64
N ILE A 68 -19.27 -5.83 -5.43
CA ILE A 68 -19.38 -6.03 -6.88
C ILE A 68 -20.13 -7.33 -7.19
N TYR A 69 -19.82 -8.43 -6.48
CA TYR A 69 -20.52 -9.70 -6.67
C TYR A 69 -22.01 -9.62 -6.28
N ASN A 70 -22.33 -8.84 -5.25
CA ASN A 70 -23.72 -8.64 -4.82
C ASN A 70 -24.52 -7.78 -5.81
N SER A 71 -23.86 -6.86 -6.55
CA SER A 71 -24.50 -6.11 -7.64
C SER A 71 -24.75 -6.94 -8.91
N TYR A 72 -23.94 -7.98 -9.15
CA TYR A 72 -24.03 -8.81 -10.37
C TYR A 72 -24.80 -10.13 -10.19
N SER A 73 -25.17 -10.51 -8.96
CA SER A 73 -26.01 -11.69 -8.73
C SER A 73 -27.46 -11.38 -9.14
N SER A 74 -27.91 -11.98 -10.24
CA SER A 74 -29.32 -11.94 -10.71
C SER A 74 -30.32 -12.50 -9.67
N LYS A 75 -29.85 -13.15 -8.60
CA LYS A 75 -30.59 -13.33 -7.36
C LYS A 75 -30.17 -12.24 -6.37
N ARG A 76 -30.89 -11.12 -6.39
CA ARG A 76 -30.84 -10.11 -5.31
C ARG A 76 -31.21 -10.83 -4.01
N ILE A 77 -30.31 -10.88 -3.04
CA ILE A 77 -30.70 -11.22 -1.67
C ILE A 77 -31.42 -9.95 -1.15
N PRO A 78 -32.74 -10.00 -0.87
CA PRO A 78 -33.49 -8.80 -0.48
C PRO A 78 -32.92 -8.28 0.84
N ASN A 79 -32.18 -7.19 0.78
CA ASN A 79 -31.68 -6.52 1.97
C ASN A 79 -32.71 -5.47 2.36
N LYS A 80 -33.61 -5.83 3.29
CA LYS A 80 -34.73 -4.99 3.75
C LYS A 80 -34.28 -3.59 4.17
N GLU A 81 -33.09 -3.44 4.71
CA GLU A 81 -32.53 -2.13 5.12
C GLU A 81 -32.18 -1.24 3.91
N PHE A 82 -31.68 -1.84 2.82
CA PHE A 82 -31.25 -1.12 1.61
C PHE A 82 -32.45 -0.73 0.73
N ASP A 83 -33.44 -1.61 0.61
CA ASP A 83 -34.63 -1.36 -0.21
C ASP A 83 -35.55 -0.31 0.44
N LYS A 84 -35.56 -0.23 1.79
CA LYS A 84 -36.33 0.77 2.53
C LYS A 84 -35.78 2.20 2.38
N GLN A 85 -34.49 2.34 2.08
CA GLN A 85 -33.87 3.64 1.82
C GLN A 85 -34.07 4.16 0.39
N LEU A 86 -34.36 3.26 -0.57
CA LEU A 86 -34.40 3.61 -1.99
C LEU A 86 -35.81 3.68 -2.60
N SER A 87 -36.88 3.45 -1.83
CA SER A 87 -38.29 3.59 -2.27
C SER A 87 -38.58 2.96 -3.63
N ILE A 88 -37.95 1.84 -3.96
CA ILE A 88 -38.28 1.07 -5.17
C ILE A 88 -39.37 0.09 -4.74
N HIS A 89 -40.61 0.48 -5.05
CA HIS A 89 -41.83 -0.25 -4.75
C HIS A 89 -42.10 -1.34 -5.79
#